data_AF-A0A925ZPH2-F1
#
_entry.id   AF-A0A925ZPH2-F1
#
_cell.length_a   1.000
_cell.length_b   1.000
_cell.length_c   1.000
_cell.angle_alpha   90.00
_cell.angle_beta   90.00
_cell.angle_gamma   90.00
#
_symmetry.space_group_name_H-M   'P 1'
#
loop_
_entity.id
_entity.type
_entity.pdbx_description
1 polymer ?
#
loop_
_entity_poly.entity_id
_entity_poly.type
_entity_poly.pdbx_seq_one_letter_code
_entity_poly.pdbx_strand_id
1 'polypeptide(L)' 'MNDRLKAADLLPLVRHLAASEQILLAKLALHAASSDGTEDAERYAAASPTADELGNDDADPLAWEAEGWDEFDATR' A
#
# COMPACT_ATOMS: atom_id res chain seq x y z
N MET A 1 -4.32 -32.68 -6.43
CA MET A 1 -3.94 -31.66 -5.44
C MET A 1 -3.28 -30.53 -6.22
N ASN A 2 -3.95 -29.38 -6.37
CA ASN A 2 -3.33 -28.21 -6.96
C ASN A 2 -2.46 -27.57 -5.88
N ASP A 3 -1.16 -27.90 -5.88
CA ASP A 3 -0.21 -27.18 -5.04
C ASP A 3 -0.22 -25.71 -5.46
N ARG A 4 -0.50 -24.83 -4.50
CA ARG A 4 -0.62 -23.39 -4.75
C ARG A 4 0.79 -22.88 -5.04
N LEU A 5 1.06 -22.48 -6.27
CA LEU A 5 2.35 -21.86 -6.63
C LEU A 5 2.60 -20.66 -5.73
N LYS A 6 3.79 -20.60 -5.12
CA LYS A 6 4.23 -19.44 -4.35
C LYS A 6 4.96 -18.47 -5.27
N ALA A 7 5.01 -17.19 -4.88
CA ALA A 7 5.75 -16.17 -5.61
C ALA A 7 7.24 -16.55 -5.79
N ALA A 8 7.83 -17.24 -4.81
CA ALA A 8 9.20 -17.73 -4.88
C ALA A 8 9.43 -18.75 -6.02
N ASP A 9 8.42 -19.56 -6.34
CA ASP A 9 8.50 -20.58 -7.38
C ASP A 9 8.48 -19.97 -8.80
N LEU A 10 8.03 -18.71 -8.93
CA LEU A 10 7.97 -17.97 -10.19
C LEU A 10 9.29 -17.27 -10.55
N LEU A 11 10.15 -16.98 -9.57
CA LEU A 11 11.39 -16.22 -9.79
C LEU A 11 12.32 -16.82 -10.86
N PRO A 12 12.54 -18.15 -10.93
CA PRO A 12 13.36 -18.74 -11.98
C PRO A 12 12.78 -18.49 -13.39
N LEU A 13 11.44 -18.48 -13.52
CA LEU A 13 10.77 -18.23 -14.80
C LEU A 13 10.91 -16.77 -15.23
N VAL A 14 10.78 -15.84 -14.29
CA VAL A 14 10.96 -14.39 -14.56
C VAL A 14 12.37 -14.09 -15.06
N ARG A 15 13.39 -14.82 -14.56
CA ARG A 15 14.79 -14.65 -14.98
C ARG A 15 15.06 -15.06 -16.43
N HIS A 16 14.21 -15.89 -17.03
CA HIS A 16 14.36 -16.30 -18.44
C HIS A 16 13.75 -15.28 -19.42
N LEU A 17 12.94 -14.33 -18.92
CA LEU A 17 12.33 -13.29 -19.72
C LEU A 17 13.33 -12.18 -20.05
N ALA A 18 13.16 -11.53 -21.20
CA ALA A 18 13.87 -10.30 -21.51
C ALA A 18 13.48 -9.17 -20.54
N ALA A 19 14.34 -8.17 -20.35
CA ALA A 19 14.08 -7.08 -19.41
C ALA A 19 12.76 -6.33 -19.68
N SER A 20 12.40 -6.14 -20.96
CA SER A 20 11.12 -5.54 -21.36
C SER A 20 9.91 -6.37 -20.92
N GLU A 21 10.01 -7.69 -21.03
CA GLU A 21 8.96 -8.63 -20.66
C GLU A 21 8.82 -8.73 -19.14
N GLN A 22 9.93 -8.66 -18.39
CA GLN A 22 9.91 -8.58 -16.93
C GLN A 22 9.17 -7.33 -16.44
N ILE A 23 9.41 -6.17 -17.07
CA ILE A 23 8.71 -4.92 -16.75
C ILE A 23 7.20 -5.05 -17.06
N LEU A 24 6.85 -5.65 -18.19
CA LEU A 24 5.46 -5.82 -18.59
C LEU A 24 4.73 -6.76 -17.62
N LEU A 25 5.38 -7.85 -17.23
CA LEU A 25 4.87 -8.78 -16.23
C LEU A 25 4.68 -8.09 -14.86
N ALA A 26 5.64 -7.28 -14.42
CA ALA A 26 5.54 -6.54 -13.16
C ALA A 26 4.35 -5.56 -13.17
N LYS A 27 4.13 -4.85 -14.28
CA LYS A 27 2.95 -3.97 -14.46
C LYS A 27 1.64 -4.75 -14.40
N LEU A 28 1.59 -5.91 -15.06
CA LEU A 28 0.39 -6.75 -15.09
C LEU A 28 0.07 -7.33 -13.70
N ALA A 29 1.11 -7.79 -12.98
CA ALA A 29 0.97 -8.29 -11.61
C ALA A 29 0.48 -7.19 -10.65
N LEU A 30 1.02 -5.98 -10.75
CA LEU A 30 0.57 -4.83 -9.96
C LEU A 30 -0.89 -4.47 -10.27
N HIS A 31 -1.28 -4.48 -11.54
CA HIS A 31 -2.66 -4.22 -11.96
C HIS A 31 -3.63 -5.27 -11.42
N ALA A 32 -3.27 -6.55 -11.50
CA ALA A 32 -4.06 -7.64 -10.94
C ALA A 32 -4.22 -7.51 -9.42
N ALA A 33 -3.14 -7.24 -8.69
CA ALA A 33 -3.19 -7.02 -7.23
C ALA A 33 -4.08 -5.82 -6.85
N SER A 34 -4.05 -4.74 -7.63
CA SER A 34 -4.90 -3.57 -7.38
C SER A 34 -6.40 -3.85 -7.59
N SER A 35 -6.73 -4.85 -8.42
CA SER A 35 -8.11 -5.26 -8.69
C SER A 35 -8.63 -6.29 -7.68
N ASP A 36 -7.72 -7.01 -7.03
CA ASP A 36 -8.02 -7.98 -5.97
C ASP A 36 -8.27 -7.30 -4.60
N GLY A 37 -7.99 -5.99 -4.49
CA GLY A 37 -8.20 -5.17 -3.29
C GLY A 37 -9.66 -5.00 -2.85
N THR A 38 -10.61 -5.65 -3.52
CA THR A 38 -12.02 -5.70 -3.10
C THR A 38 -12.15 -6.29 -1.70
N GLU A 39 -11.38 -7.33 -1.38
CA GLU A 39 -11.42 -7.97 -0.06
C GLU A 39 -10.85 -7.07 1.05
N ASP A 40 -9.80 -6.29 0.75
CA ASP A 40 -9.21 -5.34 1.70
C ASP A 40 -10.09 -4.10 1.90
N ALA A 41 -10.75 -3.62 0.84
CA ALA A 41 -11.74 -2.57 0.92
C ALA A 41 -12.97 -3.02 1.74
N GLU A 42 -13.45 -4.25 1.54
CA GLU A 42 -14.52 -4.85 2.33
C GLU A 42 -14.12 -5.04 3.80
N ARG A 43 -12.89 -5.49 4.08
CA ARG A 43 -12.36 -5.59 5.45
C ARG A 43 -12.27 -4.22 6.13
N TYR A 44 -11.77 -3.21 5.43
CA TYR A 44 -11.71 -1.86 5.96
C TYR A 44 -13.11 -1.30 6.21
N ALA A 45 -14.05 -1.53 5.30
CA ALA A 45 -15.44 -1.13 5.50
C ALA A 45 -16.06 -1.86 6.71
N ALA A 46 -15.81 -3.16 6.87
CA ALA A 46 -16.32 -3.97 7.97
C ALA A 46 -15.74 -3.59 9.34
N ALA A 47 -14.51 -3.06 9.37
CA ALA A 47 -13.83 -2.57 10.56
C ALA A 47 -13.50 -1.08 10.42
N SER A 48 -14.49 -0.28 9.99
CA SER A 48 -14.31 1.16 9.88
C SER A 48 -13.97 1.75 11.26
N PRO A 49 -12.94 2.61 11.36
CA PRO A 49 -12.58 3.24 12.62
C PRO A 49 -13.78 3.98 13.22
N THR A 50 -13.94 3.83 14.52
CA THR A 50 -14.98 4.51 15.29
C THR A 50 -14.59 5.96 15.56
N ALA A 51 -15.57 6.82 15.86
CA ALA A 51 -15.31 8.22 16.19
C ALA A 51 -14.41 8.40 17.43
N ASP A 52 -14.40 7.42 18.34
CA ASP A 52 -13.55 7.39 19.53
C ASP A 52 -12.08 7.06 19.16
N GLU A 53 -11.88 6.12 18.22
CA GLU A 53 -10.56 5.77 17.67
C GLU A 53 -9.97 6.88 16.79
N LEU A 54 -10.82 7.63 16.11
CA LEU A 54 -10.43 8.79 15.30
C LEU A 54 -10.16 10.05 16.13
N GLY A 55 -10.44 10.01 17.45
CA GLY A 55 -10.23 11.10 18.37
C GLY A 55 -11.06 12.32 18.01
N ASN A 56 -12.31 12.41 18.46
CA ASN A 56 -13.15 13.57 18.17
C ASN A 56 -13.21 14.60 19.31
N ASP A 57 -13.14 15.87 18.87
CA ASP A 57 -13.49 17.17 19.48
C ASP A 57 -12.45 17.97 20.28
N ASP A 58 -11.40 17.38 20.89
CA ASP A 58 -10.41 18.17 21.67
C ASP A 58 -9.02 18.31 21.01
N ALA A 59 -8.79 17.63 19.88
CA ALA A 59 -7.56 17.84 19.11
C ALA A 59 -7.72 19.08 18.23
N ASP A 60 -6.88 20.10 18.48
CA ASP A 60 -6.81 21.29 17.63
C ASP A 60 -6.56 20.85 16.18
N PRO A 61 -7.48 21.14 15.23
CA PRO A 61 -7.32 20.76 13.83
C PRO A 61 -6.11 21.42 13.16
N LEU A 62 -5.41 22.34 13.84
CA LEU A 62 -4.15 22.96 13.42
C LEU A 62 -2.95 22.53 14.31
N ALA A 63 -3.09 21.55 15.19
CA ALA A 63 -1.98 21.04 16.02
C ALA A 63 -0.78 20.56 15.17
N TRP A 64 -1.04 20.09 13.96
CA TRP A 64 -0.01 19.66 13.00
C TRP A 64 0.72 20.83 12.30
N GLU A 65 0.24 22.06 12.42
CA GLU A 65 0.94 23.29 11.99
C GLU A 65 1.83 23.86 13.10
N ALA A 66 1.50 23.59 14.38
CA ALA A 66 2.12 24.24 15.53
C ALA A 66 3.44 23.60 15.99
N GLU A 67 3.68 22.31 15.70
CA GLU A 67 4.90 21.61 16.15
C GLU A 67 5.60 20.88 15.01
N GLY A 68 6.66 21.50 14.47
CA GLY A 68 7.80 20.76 13.90
C GLY A 68 8.12 20.92 12.41
N TRP A 69 7.34 21.69 11.63
CA TRP A 69 7.71 21.93 10.21
C TRP A 69 8.73 23.05 10.01
N ASP A 70 8.81 24.01 10.94
CA ASP A 70 9.77 25.11 10.87
C ASP A 70 11.24 24.66 11.08
N GLU A 71 11.47 23.52 11.74
CA GLU A 71 12.82 23.01 11.98
C GLU A 71 13.41 22.32 10.72
N PHE A 72 12.59 22.03 9.71
CA PHE A 72 13.07 21.44 8.45
C PHE A 72 13.60 22.49 7.46
N ASP A 73 13.31 23.78 7.65
CA ASP A 73 13.89 24.86 6.84
C ASP A 73 15.17 25.43 7.47
N ALA A 74 16.04 24.51 7.94
CA ALA A 74 17.41 24.83 8.30
C ALA A 74 18.22 25.15 7.03
N THR A 75 18.20 26.44 6.66
CA THR A 75 19.24 27.16 5.89
C THR A 75 19.53 26.67 4.46
N ARG A 76 18.99 27.40 3.48
CA ARG A 76 19.60 27.56 2.15
C ARG A 76 20.34 28.89 2.04
#